data_AF-A0A661CST7-F1
#
_entry.id   AF-A0A661CST7-F1
#
_cell.length_a   1.000
_cell.length_b   1.000
_cell.length_c   1.000
_cell.angle_alpha   90.00
_cell.angle_beta   90.00
_cell.angle_gamma   90.00
#
_symmetry.space_group_name_H-M   'P 1'
#
loop_
_entity.id
_entity.type
_entity.pdbx_description
1 polymer ?
#
loop_
_entity_poly.entity_id
_entity_poly.type
_entity_poly.pdbx_seq_one_letter_code
_entity_poly.pdbx_strand_id
1 'polypeptide(L)'
;MRDLTVQLDDSLFNAANFYAVQHSTSINRIIQAHLAQLVSVKQPETDPLVCFSRGEMDRLEAMKALNIDYSTLLDKLGQRGLSRPSLPHNELEQMADMFVRVINEAPER
;
A
#
# COMPACT_ATOMS: atom_id res chain seq x y z
N MET A 1 -18.89 2.31 -9.05
CA MET A 1 -18.78 0.84 -9.00
C MET A 1 -19.29 0.32 -10.34
N ARG A 2 -18.56 -0.61 -10.99
CA ARG A 2 -18.99 -1.24 -12.24
C ARG A 2 -19.20 -2.72 -11.96
N ASP A 3 -20.32 -3.27 -12.40
CA ASP A 3 -20.68 -4.66 -12.15
C ASP A 3 -20.35 -5.51 -13.39
N LEU A 4 -19.91 -6.75 -13.16
CA LEU A 4 -19.60 -7.73 -14.19
C LEU A 4 -20.27 -9.05 -13.81
N THR A 5 -21.10 -9.58 -14.71
CA THR A 5 -21.71 -10.91 -14.57
C THR A 5 -21.00 -11.88 -15.51
N VAL A 6 -20.45 -12.97 -14.97
CA VAL A 6 -19.78 -14.03 -15.73
C VAL A 6 -20.50 -15.34 -15.47
N GLN A 7 -20.84 -16.07 -16.52
CA GLN A 7 -21.35 -17.43 -16.41
C GLN A 7 -20.16 -18.39 -16.33
N LEU A 8 -20.15 -19.24 -15.31
CA LEU A 8 -19.13 -20.25 -15.07
C LEU A 8 -19.81 -21.61 -14.94
N ASP A 9 -19.16 -22.65 -15.43
CA ASP A 9 -19.62 -24.02 -15.17
C ASP A 9 -19.61 -24.30 -13.66
N ASP A 10 -20.62 -25.03 -13.17
CA ASP A 10 -20.77 -25.35 -11.75
C ASP A 10 -19.52 -26.03 -11.17
N SER A 11 -18.89 -26.91 -11.95
CA SER A 11 -17.66 -27.59 -11.55
C SER A 11 -16.51 -26.61 -11.31
N LEU A 12 -16.35 -25.62 -12.18
CA LEU A 12 -15.32 -24.59 -12.07
C LEU A 12 -15.62 -23.63 -10.92
N PHE A 13 -16.88 -23.22 -10.77
CA PHE A 13 -17.29 -22.35 -9.67
C PHE A 13 -17.00 -22.99 -8.31
N ASN A 14 -17.36 -24.27 -8.15
CA ASN A 14 -17.11 -25.01 -6.92
C ASN A 14 -15.61 -25.17 -6.63
N ALA A 15 -14.80 -25.49 -7.65
CA ALA A 15 -13.35 -25.60 -7.50
C ALA A 15 -12.71 -24.25 -7.11
N ALA A 16 -13.12 -23.16 -7.76
CA ALA A 16 -12.65 -21.81 -7.44
C ALA A 16 -13.05 -21.38 -6.02
N ASN A 17 -14.25 -21.74 -5.58
CA ASN A 17 -14.73 -21.44 -4.23
C ASN A 17 -13.93 -22.20 -3.16
N PHE A 18 -13.65 -23.50 -3.40
CA PHE A 18 -12.79 -24.29 -2.52
C PHE A 18 -11.38 -23.69 -2.38
N TYR A 19 -10.76 -23.33 -3.51
CA TYR A 19 -9.47 -22.66 -3.53
C TYR A 19 -9.53 -21.32 -2.78
N ALA A 20 -10.59 -20.53 -2.97
CA ALA A 20 -10.75 -19.24 -2.32
C ALA A 20 -10.77 -19.38 -0.79
N VAL A 21 -11.51 -20.35 -0.25
CA VAL A 21 -11.55 -20.65 1.18
C VAL A 21 -10.19 -21.09 1.69
N GLN A 22 -9.53 -22.02 0.99
CA GLN A 22 -8.23 -22.55 1.39
C GLN A 22 -7.15 -21.46 1.48
N HIS A 23 -7.19 -20.50 0.56
CA HIS A 23 -6.21 -19.43 0.45
C HIS A 23 -6.67 -18.10 1.08
N SER A 24 -7.77 -18.10 1.86
CA SER A 24 -8.33 -16.88 2.47
C SER A 24 -8.47 -15.71 1.48
N THR A 25 -8.92 -16.01 0.26
CA THR A 25 -9.13 -15.07 -0.84
C THR A 25 -10.58 -15.13 -1.31
N SER A 26 -10.94 -14.42 -2.38
CA SER A 26 -12.28 -14.46 -2.98
C SER A 26 -12.22 -14.76 -4.47
N ILE A 27 -13.29 -15.33 -5.01
CA ILE A 27 -13.43 -15.57 -6.46
C ILE A 27 -13.23 -14.27 -7.24
N ASN A 28 -13.78 -13.16 -6.75
CA ASN A 28 -13.55 -11.85 -7.37
C ASN A 28 -12.07 -11.46 -7.41
N ARG A 29 -11.31 -11.70 -6.34
CA ARG A 29 -9.87 -11.38 -6.29
C ARG A 29 -9.08 -12.27 -7.25
N ILE A 30 -9.48 -13.54 -7.41
CA ILE A 30 -8.90 -14.47 -8.38
C ILE A 30 -9.15 -13.97 -9.81
N ILE A 31 -10.41 -13.63 -10.14
CA ILE A 31 -10.78 -13.12 -11.47
C ILE A 31 -10.04 -11.81 -11.77
N GLN A 32 -10.00 -10.88 -10.81
CA GLN A 32 -9.28 -9.62 -10.96
C GLN A 32 -7.78 -9.83 -11.18
N ALA A 33 -7.14 -10.78 -10.48
CA ALA A 33 -5.73 -11.11 -10.66
C ALA A 33 -5.45 -11.69 -12.03
N HIS A 34 -6.31 -12.60 -12.49
CA HIS A 34 -6.16 -13.21 -13.80
C HIS A 34 -6.35 -12.20 -14.94
N LEU A 35 -7.40 -11.36 -14.84
CA LEU A 35 -7.63 -10.30 -15.81
C LEU A 35 -6.48 -9.29 -15.84
N ALA A 36 -6.00 -8.85 -14.67
CA ALA A 36 -4.87 -7.93 -14.55
C ALA A 36 -3.59 -8.47 -15.20
N GLN A 37 -3.29 -9.76 -14.98
CA GLN A 37 -2.17 -10.44 -15.63
C GLN A 37 -2.32 -10.47 -17.15
N LEU A 38 -3.52 -10.75 -17.67
CA LEU A 38 -3.78 -10.81 -19.11
C LEU A 38 -3.66 -9.44 -19.79
N VAL A 39 -4.16 -8.37 -19.16
CA VAL A 39 -4.14 -7.02 -19.75
C VAL A 39 -2.91 -6.20 -19.37
N SER A 40 -1.93 -6.81 -18.69
CA SER A 40 -0.73 -6.13 -18.17
C SER A 40 -1.03 -4.89 -17.31
N VAL A 41 -2.21 -4.85 -16.69
CA VAL A 41 -2.58 -3.81 -15.74
C VAL A 41 -2.02 -4.24 -14.39
N LYS A 42 -1.07 -3.49 -13.83
CA LYS A 42 -0.62 -3.72 -12.45
C LYS A 42 -1.84 -3.68 -11.54
N GLN A 43 -2.09 -4.76 -10.80
CA GLN A 43 -3.11 -4.73 -9.78
C GLN A 43 -2.80 -3.59 -8.81
N PRO A 44 -3.80 -2.83 -8.34
CA PRO A 44 -3.59 -1.90 -7.25
C PRO A 44 -3.03 -2.71 -6.08
N GLU A 45 -1.82 -2.35 -5.65
CA GLU A 45 -1.19 -2.96 -4.50
C GLU A 45 -2.11 -2.72 -3.30
N THR A 46 -2.58 -3.79 -2.66
CA THR A 46 -3.51 -3.68 -1.54
C THR A 46 -2.82 -3.81 -0.20
N ASP A 47 -1.53 -4.17 -0.18
CA ASP A 47 -0.78 -4.29 1.05
C ASP A 47 -0.52 -2.90 1.64
N PRO A 48 -1.14 -2.55 2.80
CA PRO A 48 -1.00 -1.21 3.38
C PRO A 48 0.45 -0.84 3.67
N LEU A 49 1.31 -1.82 3.97
CA LEU A 49 2.74 -1.60 4.21
C LEU A 49 3.47 -1.12 2.95
N VAL A 50 3.11 -1.68 1.80
CA VAL A 50 3.71 -1.29 0.51
C VAL A 50 3.16 0.06 0.07
N CYS A 51 1.86 0.31 0.20
CA CYS A 51 1.26 1.60 -0.11
C CYS A 51 1.87 2.72 0.73
N PHE A 52 2.05 2.47 2.04
CA PHE A 52 2.72 3.41 2.94
C PHE A 52 4.18 3.66 2.51
N SER A 53 4.94 2.61 2.18
CA SER A 53 6.35 2.76 1.75
C SER A 53 6.52 3.61 0.49
N ARG A 54 5.50 3.62 -0.38
CA ARG A 54 5.47 4.41 -1.63
C ARG A 54 4.94 5.83 -1.45
N GLY A 55 4.46 6.19 -0.26
CA GLY A 55 3.79 7.46 0.00
C GLY A 55 2.39 7.55 -0.60
N GLU A 56 1.79 6.43 -0.99
CA GLU A 56 0.43 6.34 -1.54
C GLU A 56 -0.64 6.24 -0.44
N MET A 57 -0.21 6.00 0.80
CA MET A 57 -1.06 5.91 1.99
C MET A 57 -0.39 6.67 3.12
N ASP A 58 -1.17 7.44 3.89
CA ASP A 58 -0.62 8.20 5.00
C ASP A 58 -0.31 7.30 6.22
N ARG A 59 0.45 7.85 7.18
CA ARG A 59 0.83 7.13 8.41
C ARG A 59 -0.38 6.63 9.20
N LEU A 60 -1.39 7.47 9.41
CA LEU A 60 -2.56 7.15 10.23
C LEU A 60 -3.45 6.11 9.54
N GLU A 61 -3.60 6.21 8.23
CA GLU A 61 -4.30 5.24 7.39
C GLU A 61 -3.61 3.87 7.46
N ALA A 62 -2.29 3.83 7.31
CA ALA A 62 -1.52 2.58 7.38
C ALA A 62 -1.61 1.94 8.77
N MET A 63 -1.48 2.74 9.84
CA MET A 63 -1.63 2.27 11.23
C MET A 63 -3.02 1.70 11.49
N LYS A 64 -4.09 2.36 11.00
CA LYS A 64 -5.46 1.87 11.14
C LYS A 64 -5.71 0.60 10.34
N ALA A 65 -5.25 0.56 9.08
CA ALA A 65 -5.45 -0.59 8.20
C ALA A 65 -4.74 -1.86 8.72
N LEU A 66 -3.60 -1.70 9.38
CA LEU A 66 -2.82 -2.80 9.95
C LEU A 66 -3.11 -3.06 11.43
N ASN A 67 -3.91 -2.19 12.08
CA ASN A 67 -4.19 -2.19 13.51
C ASN A 67 -2.92 -2.26 14.38
N ILE A 68 -1.97 -1.38 14.11
CA ILE A 68 -0.66 -1.32 14.80
C ILE A 68 -0.28 0.12 15.15
N ASP A 69 0.66 0.25 16.08
CA ASP A 69 1.31 1.53 16.38
C ASP A 69 2.40 1.89 15.35
N TYR A 70 2.91 3.11 15.46
CA TYR A 70 3.91 3.63 14.52
C TYR A 70 5.26 2.90 14.62
N SER A 71 5.71 2.54 15.82
CA SER A 71 6.93 1.75 16.04
C SER A 71 6.85 0.41 15.30
N THR A 72 5.74 -0.29 15.47
CA THR A 72 5.49 -1.60 14.82
C THR A 72 5.41 -1.45 13.31
N LEU A 73 4.86 -0.34 12.81
CA LEU A 73 4.84 -0.04 11.37
C LEU A 73 6.27 0.10 10.82
N LEU A 74 7.15 0.82 11.52
CA LEU A 74 8.56 0.99 11.14
C LEU A 74 9.34 -0.33 11.21
N ASP A 75 9.10 -1.14 12.24
CA ASP A 75 9.73 -2.46 12.36
C ASP A 75 9.32 -3.38 11.20
N LYS A 76 8.02 -3.40 10.85
CA LYS A 76 7.54 -4.19 9.72
C LYS A 76 8.07 -3.70 8.36
N LEU A 77 8.28 -2.40 8.19
CA LEU A 77 8.96 -1.87 7.01
C LEU A 77 10.40 -2.39 6.94
N GLY A 78 11.15 -2.30 8.05
CA GLY A 78 12.52 -2.78 8.14
C GLY A 78 12.65 -4.29 7.86
N GLN A 79 11.76 -5.11 8.45
CA GLN A 79 11.73 -6.56 8.23
C GLN A 79 11.50 -6.94 6.76
N ARG A 80 10.81 -6.10 5.99
CA ARG A 80 10.53 -6.33 4.56
C ARG A 80 11.48 -5.59 3.62
N GLY A 81 12.49 -4.89 4.14
CA GLY A 81 13.40 -4.08 3.33
C GLY A 81 12.71 -2.93 2.60
N LEU A 82 11.57 -2.45 3.11
CA LEU A 82 10.80 -1.37 2.53
C LEU A 82 11.28 -0.02 3.09
N SER A 83 11.40 0.96 2.21
CA SER A 83 11.80 2.32 2.58
C SER A 83 10.67 3.04 3.32
N ARG A 84 11.03 4.01 4.15
CA ARG A 84 10.08 5.00 4.62
C ARG A 84 9.64 5.88 3.45
N PRO A 85 8.37 6.32 3.42
CA PRO A 85 7.94 7.31 2.44
C PRO A 85 8.84 8.55 2.54
N SER A 86 9.44 8.93 1.42
CA SER A 86 10.18 10.17 1.31
C SER A 86 9.21 11.32 1.08
N LEU A 87 9.50 12.47 1.68
CA LEU A 87 8.85 13.70 1.28
C LEU A 87 9.17 14.02 -0.19
N PRO A 88 8.23 14.65 -0.92
CA PRO A 88 8.49 15.22 -2.24
C PRO A 88 9.70 16.17 -2.21
N HIS A 89 10.49 16.18 -3.28
CA HIS A 89 11.76 16.91 -3.32
C HIS A 89 11.61 18.42 -3.07
N ASN A 90 10.55 19.02 -3.62
CA ASN A 90 10.19 20.42 -3.43
C ASN A 90 9.84 20.77 -1.97
N GLU A 91 9.22 19.86 -1.23
CA GLU A 91 8.92 20.07 0.19
C GLU A 91 10.20 19.96 1.04
N LEU A 92 11.10 19.05 0.68
CA LEU A 92 12.40 18.92 1.33
C LEU A 92 13.27 20.18 1.16
N GLU A 93 13.31 20.77 -0.04
CA GLU A 93 14.04 22.02 -0.28
C GLU A 93 13.48 23.17 0.55
N GLN A 94 12.15 23.34 0.60
CA GLN A 94 11.53 24.37 1.43
C GLN A 94 11.83 24.19 2.92
N MET A 95 11.82 22.95 3.42
CA MET A 95 12.17 22.65 4.81
C MET A 95 13.66 22.91 5.08
N ALA A 96 14.55 22.58 4.14
CA ALA A 96 15.98 22.84 4.25
C ALA A 96 16.28 24.35 4.28
N ASP A 97 15.66 25.12 3.38
CA ASP A 97 15.79 26.57 3.34
C ASP A 97 15.28 27.23 4.62
N MET A 98 14.13 26.77 5.13
CA MET A 98 13.58 27.24 6.41
C MET A 98 14.53 26.92 7.56
N PHE A 99 15.09 25.72 7.61
CA PHE A 99 16.03 25.31 8.64
C PHE A 99 17.32 26.15 8.63
N VAL A 100 17.88 26.40 7.43
CA VAL A 100 19.06 27.26 7.25
C VAL A 100 18.79 28.69 7.72
N ARG A 101 17.61 29.25 7.41
CA ARG A 101 17.21 30.56 7.93
C ARG A 101 17.13 30.59 9.45
N VAL A 102 16.48 29.60 10.06
CA VAL A 102 16.34 29.52 11.52
C VAL A 102 17.70 29.42 12.21
N ILE A 103 18.65 28.66 11.66
CA ILE A 103 20.01 28.57 12.21
C ILE A 103 20.76 29.91 12.07
N ASN A 104 20.67 30.56 10.91
CA ASN A 104 21.39 31.81 10.65
C ASN A 104 20.79 33.00 11.42
N GLU A 105 19.49 32.96 11.74
CA GLU A 105 18.78 33.98 12.51
C GLU A 105 18.79 33.70 14.03
N ALA A 106 19.22 32.51 14.46
CA ALA A 106 19.37 32.21 15.88
C ALA A 106 20.56 32.98 16.44
N PRO A 107 20.36 33.92 17.39
CA PRO A 107 21.48 34.58 18.04
C PRO A 107 22.28 33.56 18.85
N GLU A 108 23.61 33.58 18.71
CA GLU A 108 24.53 32.82 19.56
C GLU A 108 24.16 33.08 21.03
N ARG A 109 23.72 32.04 21.73
CA ARG A 109 23.47 32.07 23.18
C ARG A 109 24.71 31.63 23.93
#